data_AF-A0A8D8W2D2-F1
#
_entry.id   AF-A0A8D8W2D2-F1
#
_cell.length_a   1.000
_cell.length_b   1.000
_cell.length_c   1.000
_cell.angle_alpha   90.00
_cell.angle_beta   90.00
_cell.angle_gamma   90.00
#
_symmetry.space_group_name_H-M   'P 1'
#
loop_
_entity.id
_entity.type
_entity.pdbx_description
1 polymer ?
#
loop_
_entity_poly.entity_id
_entity_poly.type
_entity_poly.pdbx_seq_one_letter_code
_entity_poly.pdbx_strand_id
1 'polypeptide(L)'
;MIENYPTEEKIDIIQKLKQAALKEYNENADLTEKICSRKDVTESKPCPKCGVYYSKTNLFRHAKKCMRPKLLKRKLQCLSTEIHLRNAKLGLNERATKVVANLKEEGVRQIVLSDKIIKEYTNYLSNKFKTKPHLDNHIRSRIILLAKFVHELRAINKSLNNLEDLFTPKDDCLKP
;
A
#
# COMPACT_ATOMS: atom_id res chain seq x y z
N MET A 1 -34.07 25.94 10.11
CA MET A 1 -34.66 24.61 10.32
C MET A 1 -33.54 23.61 10.04
N ILE A 2 -32.96 23.05 11.09
CA ILE A 2 -31.84 22.10 10.99
C ILE A 2 -32.49 20.73 10.81
N GLU A 3 -32.39 20.17 9.61
CA GLU A 3 -32.77 18.79 9.37
C GLU A 3 -31.80 17.87 10.13
N ASN A 4 -32.20 17.48 11.33
CA ASN A 4 -31.58 16.39 12.09
C ASN A 4 -31.80 15.09 11.32
N TYR A 5 -30.88 14.76 10.43
CA TYR A 5 -30.80 13.43 9.81
C TYR A 5 -30.43 12.39 10.88
N PRO A 6 -31.06 11.20 10.92
CA PRO A 6 -30.86 10.26 12.01
C PRO A 6 -29.42 9.72 12.01
N THR A 7 -28.68 10.07 13.06
CA THR A 7 -27.28 9.66 13.25
C THR A 7 -27.15 8.13 13.31
N GLU A 8 -28.19 7.45 13.76
CA GLU A 8 -28.28 5.98 13.86
C GLU A 8 -28.35 5.29 12.50
N GLU A 9 -29.08 5.84 11.53
CA GLU A 9 -29.14 5.29 10.17
C GLU A 9 -27.79 5.36 9.46
N LYS A 10 -27.02 6.43 9.67
CA LYS A 10 -25.66 6.56 9.12
C LYS A 10 -24.71 5.54 9.74
N ILE A 11 -24.81 5.31 11.05
CA ILE A 11 -24.01 4.30 11.75
C ILE A 11 -24.36 2.90 11.24
N ASP A 12 -25.63 2.61 11.05
CA ASP A 12 -26.12 1.32 10.51
C ASP A 12 -25.65 1.09 9.06
N ILE A 13 -25.72 2.10 8.21
CA ILE A 13 -25.19 2.02 6.83
C ILE A 13 -23.69 1.76 6.84
N ILE A 14 -22.92 2.47 7.68
CA ILE A 14 -21.47 2.24 7.80
C ILE A 14 -21.17 0.84 8.34
N GLN A 15 -21.97 0.34 9.29
CA GLN A 15 -21.85 -1.01 9.84
C GLN A 15 -22.09 -2.07 8.76
N LYS A 16 -23.15 -1.88 7.95
CA LYS A 16 -23.49 -2.73 6.81
C LYS A 16 -22.40 -2.71 5.74
N LEU A 17 -21.83 -1.54 5.43
CA LEU A 17 -20.72 -1.40 4.49
C LEU A 17 -19.44 -2.09 5.00
N LYS A 18 -19.13 -1.97 6.30
CA LYS A 18 -18.00 -2.69 6.92
C LYS A 18 -18.20 -4.20 6.86
N GLN A 19 -19.41 -4.69 7.16
CA GLN A 19 -19.74 -6.12 7.08
C GLN A 19 -19.67 -6.64 5.64
N ALA A 20 -20.17 -5.87 4.67
CA ALA A 20 -20.08 -6.20 3.25
C ALA A 20 -18.62 -6.26 2.77
N ALA A 21 -17.80 -5.28 3.17
CA ALA A 21 -16.37 -5.28 2.85
C ALA A 21 -15.61 -6.43 3.51
N LEU A 22 -15.96 -6.80 4.75
CA LEU A 22 -15.38 -7.95 5.44
C LEU A 22 -15.78 -9.27 4.76
N LYS A 23 -17.04 -9.36 4.32
CA LYS A 23 -17.58 -10.50 3.60
C LYS A 23 -16.91 -10.64 2.23
N GLU A 24 -16.76 -9.54 1.48
CA GLU A 24 -16.03 -9.52 0.21
C GLU A 24 -14.54 -9.87 0.42
N TYR A 25 -13.91 -9.40 1.50
CA TYR A 25 -12.55 -9.80 1.86
C TYR A 25 -12.47 -11.31 2.15
N ASN A 26 -13.41 -11.86 2.94
CA ASN A 26 -13.43 -13.27 3.33
C ASN A 26 -13.80 -14.22 2.17
N GLU A 27 -14.76 -13.83 1.31
CA GLU A 27 -15.16 -14.59 0.11
C GLU A 27 -14.08 -14.58 -0.97
N ASN A 28 -13.29 -13.49 -1.06
CA ASN A 28 -12.09 -13.45 -1.91
C ASN A 28 -10.83 -13.95 -1.18
N ALA A 29 -10.92 -14.33 0.11
CA ALA A 29 -9.84 -14.91 0.90
C ALA A 29 -9.85 -16.45 0.86
N ASP A 30 -10.30 -17.03 -0.25
CA ASP A 30 -10.22 -18.46 -0.52
C ASP A 30 -8.77 -18.92 -0.83
N LEU A 31 -7.85 -18.65 0.10
CA LEU A 31 -6.49 -19.20 0.14
C LEU A 31 -5.91 -19.40 1.56
N THR A 32 -6.66 -19.22 2.66
CA THR A 32 -6.09 -19.41 4.01
C THR A 32 -6.62 -20.57 4.84
N GLU A 33 -7.52 -21.42 4.32
CA GLU A 33 -7.92 -22.67 5.00
C GLU A 33 -7.41 -23.91 4.28
N LYS A 34 -6.08 -24.10 4.31
CA LYS A 34 -5.47 -25.43 4.31
C LYS A 34 -4.09 -25.35 4.96
N ILE A 35 -4.11 -25.34 6.28
CA ILE A 35 -2.96 -25.66 7.10
C ILE A 35 -2.63 -27.14 6.85
N CYS A 36 -1.35 -27.37 6.53
CA CYS A 36 -0.70 -28.63 6.19
C CYS A 36 -0.91 -29.17 4.75
N SER A 37 0.21 -29.19 4.01
CA SER A 37 0.43 -29.83 2.70
C SER A 37 0.04 -29.01 1.46
N ARG A 38 0.95 -28.12 1.02
CA ARG A 38 1.48 -28.00 -0.37
C ARG A 38 2.38 -26.77 -0.50
N LYS A 39 3.71 -27.02 -0.49
CA LYS A 39 4.82 -26.14 -0.92
C LYS A 39 4.45 -24.66 -1.20
N ASP A 40 4.47 -23.90 -0.12
CA ASP A 40 4.67 -22.46 0.03
C ASP A 40 4.80 -21.60 -1.24
N VAL A 41 3.72 -20.85 -1.52
CA VAL A 41 3.73 -19.62 -2.32
C VAL A 41 4.41 -18.45 -1.55
N THR A 42 4.90 -18.68 -0.32
CA THR A 42 5.51 -17.70 0.60
C THR A 42 7.03 -17.49 0.42
N GLU A 43 7.69 -18.14 -0.55
CA GLU A 43 9.16 -18.08 -0.68
C GLU A 43 9.72 -16.95 -1.58
N SER A 44 8.88 -16.02 -2.04
CA SER A 44 9.35 -14.92 -2.90
C SER A 44 9.93 -13.77 -2.08
N LYS A 45 11.07 -13.24 -2.52
CA LYS A 45 11.76 -12.13 -1.86
C LYS A 45 12.16 -11.03 -2.85
N PRO A 46 12.15 -9.75 -2.44
CA PRO A 46 12.51 -8.64 -3.29
C PRO A 46 14.00 -8.60 -3.61
N CYS A 47 14.35 -8.24 -4.84
CA CYS A 47 15.71 -7.87 -5.19
C CYS A 47 16.11 -6.57 -4.48
N PRO A 48 17.25 -6.51 -3.77
CA PRO A 48 17.63 -5.32 -3.02
C PRO A 48 17.87 -4.07 -3.87
N LYS A 49 18.12 -4.23 -5.17
CA LYS A 49 18.34 -3.11 -6.10
C LYS A 49 17.07 -2.64 -6.78
N CYS A 50 16.26 -3.56 -7.34
CA CYS A 50 15.12 -3.19 -8.17
C CYS A 50 13.75 -3.41 -7.49
N GLY A 51 13.71 -4.03 -6.31
CA GLY A 51 12.50 -4.24 -5.52
C GLY A 51 11.52 -5.29 -6.06
N VAL A 52 11.77 -5.87 -7.24
CA VAL A 52 10.93 -6.93 -7.83
C VAL A 52 11.11 -8.23 -7.04
N TYR A 53 10.03 -8.98 -6.75
CA TYR A 53 10.16 -10.23 -6.02
C TYR A 53 10.43 -11.39 -6.96
N TYR A 54 11.22 -12.33 -6.44
CA TYR A 54 11.60 -13.54 -7.12
C TYR A 54 11.59 -14.69 -6.11
N SER A 55 11.32 -15.91 -6.57
CA SER A 55 11.62 -17.10 -5.77
C SER A 55 13.11 -17.16 -5.40
N LYS A 56 13.46 -17.85 -4.30
CA LYS A 56 14.85 -17.93 -3.79
C LYS A 56 15.90 -18.25 -4.88
N THR A 57 15.58 -19.15 -5.79
CA THR A 57 16.46 -19.57 -6.90
C THR A 57 16.56 -18.50 -7.99
N ASN A 58 15.43 -17.91 -8.39
CA ASN A 58 15.37 -16.89 -9.42
C ASN A 58 15.99 -15.56 -8.97
N LEU A 59 15.87 -15.23 -7.67
CA LEU A 59 16.44 -14.04 -7.07
C LEU A 59 17.96 -13.99 -7.26
N PHE A 60 18.65 -15.10 -6.98
CA PHE A 60 20.11 -15.16 -7.13
C PHE A 60 20.53 -15.05 -8.59
N ARG A 61 19.80 -15.73 -9.50
CA ARG A 61 20.06 -15.64 -10.95
C ARG A 61 19.87 -14.22 -11.47
N HIS A 62 18.79 -13.56 -11.05
CA HIS A 62 18.51 -12.16 -11.39
C HIS A 62 19.58 -11.21 -10.82
N ALA A 63 19.90 -11.33 -9.54
CA ALA A 63 20.83 -10.44 -8.85
C ALA A 63 22.23 -10.43 -9.48
N LYS A 64 22.71 -11.58 -9.99
CA LYS A 64 23.98 -11.66 -10.74
C LYS A 64 24.03 -10.74 -11.96
N LYS A 65 22.89 -10.45 -12.58
CA LYS A 65 22.75 -9.55 -13.74
C LYS A 65 22.39 -8.13 -13.32
N CYS A 66 21.52 -8.00 -12.31
CA CYS A 66 20.97 -6.72 -11.88
C CYS A 66 21.96 -5.90 -11.04
N MET A 67 22.76 -6.53 -10.18
CA MET A 67 23.60 -5.86 -9.18
C MET A 67 25.09 -5.94 -9.54
N ARG A 68 25.80 -4.82 -9.34
CA ARG A 68 27.26 -4.74 -9.32
C ARG A 68 27.67 -3.91 -8.09
N PRO A 69 28.60 -4.38 -7.23
CA PRO A 69 29.27 -5.69 -7.27
C PRO A 69 28.31 -6.86 -7.01
N LYS A 70 28.69 -8.07 -7.43
CA LYS A 70 27.89 -9.28 -7.22
C LYS A 70 27.89 -9.64 -5.74
N LEU A 71 26.72 -9.94 -5.18
CA LEU A 71 26.57 -10.35 -3.79
C LEU A 71 26.69 -11.87 -3.63
N LEU A 72 27.27 -12.30 -2.51
CA LEU A 72 27.16 -13.68 -2.05
C LEU A 72 25.70 -14.05 -1.79
N LYS A 73 25.33 -15.30 -2.06
CA LYS A 73 23.94 -15.79 -1.94
C LYS A 73 23.35 -15.52 -0.55
N ARG A 74 24.13 -15.74 0.52
CA ARG A 74 23.71 -15.46 1.91
C ARG A 74 23.43 -13.98 2.14
N LYS A 75 24.35 -13.09 1.73
CA LYS A 75 24.19 -11.63 1.87
C LYS A 75 22.98 -11.11 1.09
N LEU A 76 22.76 -11.61 -0.13
CA LEU A 76 21.57 -11.31 -0.92
C LEU A 76 20.29 -11.70 -0.18
N GLN A 77 20.24 -12.91 0.39
CA GLN A 77 19.08 -13.39 1.13
C GLN A 77 18.79 -12.55 2.38
N CYS A 78 19.80 -12.16 3.15
CA CYS A 78 19.64 -11.29 4.32
C CYS A 78 19.04 -9.93 3.93
N LEU A 79 19.63 -9.25 2.95
CA LEU A 79 19.15 -7.95 2.46
C LEU A 79 17.72 -8.04 1.91
N SER A 80 17.42 -9.11 1.19
CA SER A 80 16.09 -9.31 0.62
C SER A 80 15.04 -9.56 1.71
N THR A 81 15.40 -10.30 2.78
CA THR A 81 14.53 -10.47 3.95
C THR A 81 14.33 -9.15 4.68
N GLU A 82 15.39 -8.38 4.90
CA GLU A 82 15.30 -7.08 5.59
C GLU A 82 14.35 -6.13 4.86
N ILE A 83 14.48 -6.05 3.53
CA ILE A 83 13.59 -5.23 2.70
C ILE A 83 12.17 -5.78 2.72
N HIS A 84 12.00 -7.10 2.64
CA HIS A 84 10.67 -7.72 2.75
C HIS A 84 9.99 -7.36 4.08
N LEU A 85 10.71 -7.49 5.20
CA LEU A 85 10.21 -7.14 6.53
C LEU A 85 9.95 -5.64 6.66
N ARG A 86 10.79 -4.79 6.08
CA ARG A 86 10.54 -3.34 6.01
C ARG A 86 9.26 -3.06 5.23
N ASN A 87 9.04 -3.68 4.07
CA ASN A 87 7.83 -3.50 3.27
C ASN A 87 6.59 -4.01 4.01
N ALA A 88 6.69 -5.14 4.69
CA ALA A 88 5.63 -5.67 5.54
C ALA A 88 5.29 -4.71 6.68
N LYS A 89 6.29 -4.12 7.35
CA LYS A 89 6.11 -3.06 8.35
C LYS A 89 5.47 -1.80 7.76
N LEU A 90 5.75 -1.48 6.50
CA LEU A 90 5.12 -0.37 5.79
C LEU A 90 3.69 -0.68 5.35
N GLY A 91 3.21 -1.92 5.52
CA GLY A 91 1.85 -2.32 5.15
C GLY A 91 1.61 -2.31 3.64
N LEU A 92 2.65 -2.34 2.79
CA LEU A 92 2.50 -2.35 1.33
C LEU A 92 2.68 -3.76 0.77
N ASN A 93 1.84 -4.13 -0.20
CA ASN A 93 2.02 -5.35 -0.97
C ASN A 93 3.22 -5.23 -1.94
N GLU A 94 3.64 -6.36 -2.55
CA GLU A 94 4.80 -6.40 -3.45
C GLU A 94 4.71 -5.35 -4.57
N ARG A 95 3.58 -5.30 -5.28
CA ARG A 95 3.42 -4.42 -6.43
C ARG A 95 3.33 -2.96 -5.98
N ALA A 96 2.62 -2.69 -4.90
CA ALA A 96 2.56 -1.39 -4.26
C ALA A 96 3.95 -0.88 -3.88
N THR A 97 4.79 -1.74 -3.29
CA THR A 97 6.18 -1.40 -2.98
C THR A 97 6.92 -0.96 -4.24
N LYS A 98 6.80 -1.70 -5.35
CA LYS A 98 7.45 -1.35 -6.62
C LYS A 98 6.92 -0.03 -7.18
N VAL A 99 5.61 0.21 -7.11
CA VAL A 99 4.97 1.45 -7.55
C VAL A 99 5.53 2.64 -6.76
N VAL A 100 5.54 2.55 -5.43
CA VAL A 100 6.03 3.60 -4.52
C VAL A 100 7.54 3.81 -4.67
N ALA A 101 8.30 2.73 -4.83
CA ALA A 101 9.74 2.78 -5.04
C ALA A 101 10.16 3.50 -6.33
N ASN A 102 9.24 3.66 -7.30
CA ASN A 102 9.48 4.37 -8.55
C ASN A 102 8.91 5.81 -8.58
N LEU A 103 8.44 6.33 -7.44
CA LEU A 103 8.05 7.75 -7.31
C LEU A 103 9.30 8.62 -7.30
N LYS A 104 9.39 9.62 -8.20
CA LYS A 104 10.58 10.49 -8.32
C LYS A 104 10.68 11.51 -7.19
N GLU A 105 9.54 12.01 -6.73
CA GLU A 105 9.45 13.07 -5.71
C GLU A 105 9.52 12.44 -4.32
N GLU A 106 10.56 12.74 -3.54
CA GLU A 106 10.76 12.17 -2.20
C GLU A 106 9.68 12.63 -1.21
N GLY A 107 9.26 13.90 -1.27
CA GLY A 107 8.17 14.40 -0.42
C GLY A 107 6.85 13.67 -0.64
N VAL A 108 6.50 13.40 -1.90
CA VAL A 108 5.33 12.59 -2.26
C VAL A 108 5.47 11.17 -1.71
N ARG A 109 6.64 10.55 -1.90
CA ARG A 109 6.91 9.20 -1.38
C ARG A 109 6.72 9.13 0.13
N GLN A 110 7.22 10.12 0.88
CA GLN A 110 7.08 10.17 2.34
C GLN A 110 5.61 10.27 2.76
N ILE A 111 4.82 11.14 2.12
CA ILE A 111 3.38 11.27 2.40
C ILE A 111 2.68 9.92 2.18
N VAL A 112 2.98 9.25 1.06
CA VAL A 112 2.40 7.94 0.73
C VAL A 112 2.77 6.89 1.76
N LEU A 113 3.99 6.89 2.29
CA LEU A 113 4.44 5.91 3.27
C LEU A 113 3.93 6.20 4.68
N SER A 114 3.73 7.48 5.04
CA SER A 114 3.20 7.85 6.34
C SER A 114 1.70 7.63 6.43
N ASP A 115 0.96 8.04 5.40
CA ASP A 115 -0.50 8.12 5.43
C ASP A 115 -1.16 6.74 5.23
N LYS A 116 -1.97 6.32 6.21
CA LYS A 116 -2.60 5.00 6.23
C LYS A 116 -3.60 4.81 5.09
N ILE A 117 -4.48 5.77 4.84
CA ILE A 117 -5.48 5.67 3.77
C ILE A 117 -4.77 5.62 2.41
N ILE A 118 -3.75 6.44 2.20
CA ILE A 118 -3.02 6.43 0.93
C ILE A 118 -2.31 5.08 0.71
N LYS A 119 -1.75 4.46 1.76
CA LYS A 119 -1.19 3.11 1.69
C LYS A 119 -2.23 2.06 1.29
N GLU A 120 -3.38 2.06 1.97
CA GLU A 120 -4.47 1.12 1.69
C GLU A 120 -5.00 1.28 0.26
N TYR A 121 -5.18 2.53 -0.19
CA TYR A 121 -5.59 2.83 -1.55
C TYR A 121 -4.54 2.38 -2.59
N THR A 122 -3.26 2.57 -2.28
CA THR A 122 -2.14 2.09 -3.12
C THR A 122 -2.16 0.57 -3.25
N ASN A 123 -2.39 -0.14 -2.15
CA ASN A 123 -2.54 -1.60 -2.15
C ASN A 123 -3.74 -2.05 -2.97
N TYR A 124 -4.90 -1.41 -2.77
CA TYR A 124 -6.13 -1.66 -3.52
C TYR A 124 -5.88 -1.52 -5.03
N LEU A 125 -5.33 -0.40 -5.49
CA LEU A 125 -5.03 -0.19 -6.92
C LEU A 125 -4.04 -1.22 -7.45
N SER A 126 -3.02 -1.55 -6.66
CA SER A 126 -2.00 -2.54 -7.02
C SER A 126 -2.59 -3.94 -7.17
N ASN A 127 -3.59 -4.29 -6.34
CA ASN A 127 -4.30 -5.57 -6.43
C ASN A 127 -5.32 -5.56 -7.59
N LYS A 128 -6.13 -4.50 -7.70
CA LYS A 128 -7.12 -4.30 -8.78
C LYS A 128 -6.51 -4.45 -10.16
N PHE A 129 -5.30 -3.94 -10.35
CA PHE A 129 -4.59 -4.00 -11.62
C PHE A 129 -3.52 -5.08 -11.68
N LYS A 130 -3.49 -6.05 -10.75
CA LYS A 130 -2.42 -7.07 -10.60
C LYS A 130 -2.00 -7.74 -11.92
N THR A 131 -2.96 -8.01 -12.81
CA THR A 131 -2.73 -8.66 -14.13
C THR A 131 -2.31 -7.69 -15.24
N LYS A 132 -2.30 -6.39 -15.01
CA LYS A 132 -2.01 -5.33 -16.00
C LYS A 132 -0.80 -4.47 -15.60
N PRO A 133 0.46 -4.96 -15.76
CA PRO A 133 1.66 -4.23 -15.35
C PRO A 133 1.87 -2.86 -16.03
N HIS A 134 1.40 -2.70 -17.27
CA HIS A 134 1.49 -1.44 -18.00
C HIS A 134 0.73 -0.28 -17.33
N LEU A 135 -0.21 -0.59 -16.43
CA LEU A 135 -0.96 0.40 -15.64
C LEU A 135 -0.21 0.92 -14.42
N ASP A 136 1.05 0.51 -14.17
CA ASP A 136 1.85 1.06 -13.07
C ASP A 136 1.99 2.59 -13.15
N ASN A 137 2.07 3.16 -14.37
CA ASN A 137 2.06 4.61 -14.60
C ASN A 137 0.74 5.26 -14.14
N HIS A 138 -0.39 4.61 -14.42
CA HIS A 138 -1.71 5.08 -14.00
C HIS A 138 -1.84 5.06 -12.47
N ILE A 139 -1.41 3.97 -11.82
CA ILE A 139 -1.41 3.86 -10.36
C ILE A 139 -0.55 4.98 -9.74
N ARG A 140 0.68 5.18 -10.24
CA ARG A 140 1.54 6.28 -9.77
C ARG A 140 0.88 7.64 -9.90
N SER A 141 0.27 7.93 -11.04
CA SER A 141 -0.39 9.22 -11.29
C SER A 141 -1.51 9.49 -10.28
N ARG A 142 -2.31 8.46 -9.94
CA ARG A 142 -3.37 8.56 -8.93
C ARG A 142 -2.82 8.82 -7.52
N ILE A 143 -1.78 8.11 -7.13
CA ILE A 143 -1.18 8.25 -5.81
C ILE A 143 -0.46 9.60 -5.66
N ILE A 144 0.24 10.06 -6.72
CA ILE A 144 0.87 11.38 -6.75
C ILE A 144 -0.18 12.48 -6.56
N LEU A 145 -1.29 12.40 -7.28
CA LEU A 145 -2.38 13.38 -7.16
C LEU A 145 -2.90 13.45 -5.71
N LEU A 146 -3.15 12.29 -5.09
CA LEU A 146 -3.66 12.23 -3.72
C LEU A 146 -2.65 12.75 -2.69
N ALA A 147 -1.37 12.43 -2.86
CA ALA A 147 -0.31 12.94 -2.00
C ALA A 147 -0.10 14.46 -2.14
N LYS A 148 -0.17 15.00 -3.37
CA LYS A 148 -0.12 16.44 -3.61
C LYS A 148 -1.33 17.14 -3.00
N PHE A 149 -2.51 16.55 -3.11
CA PHE A 149 -3.71 17.07 -2.45
C PHE A 149 -3.52 17.16 -0.92
N VAL A 150 -3.00 16.11 -0.27
CA VAL A 150 -2.67 16.16 1.16
C VAL A 150 -1.63 17.23 1.47
N HIS A 151 -0.62 17.38 0.61
CA HIS A 151 0.41 18.40 0.79
C HIS A 151 -0.18 19.82 0.80
N GLU A 152 -1.02 20.15 -0.18
CA GLU A 152 -1.70 21.45 -0.26
C GLU A 152 -2.65 21.66 0.93
N LEU A 153 -3.41 20.63 1.33
CA LEU A 153 -4.27 20.72 2.50
C LEU A 153 -3.49 21.01 3.78
N ARG A 154 -2.30 20.44 3.95
CA ARG A 154 -1.42 20.73 5.08
C ARG A 154 -0.88 22.17 5.08
N ALA A 155 -0.72 22.77 3.91
CA ALA A 155 -0.33 24.17 3.81
C ALA A 155 -1.43 25.11 4.33
N ILE A 156 -2.70 24.76 4.08
CA ILE A 156 -3.87 25.49 4.56
C ILE A 156 -4.14 25.19 6.04
N ASN A 157 -4.11 23.92 6.43
CA ASN A 157 -4.38 23.47 7.78
C ASN A 157 -3.24 22.60 8.32
N LYS A 158 -2.34 23.22 9.08
CA LYS A 158 -1.18 22.56 9.69
C LYS A 158 -1.53 21.47 10.70
N SER A 159 -2.78 21.40 11.17
CA SER A 159 -3.22 20.36 12.10
C SER A 159 -3.56 19.02 11.42
N LEU A 160 -3.61 18.99 10.08
CA LEU A 160 -3.83 17.78 9.30
C LEU A 160 -2.54 16.96 9.22
N ASN A 161 -2.50 15.83 9.93
CA ASN A 161 -1.39 14.90 9.84
C ASN A 161 -1.66 13.81 8.80
N ASN A 162 -2.89 13.33 8.68
CA ASN A 162 -3.27 12.28 7.74
C ASN A 162 -4.59 12.61 7.03
N LEU A 163 -4.88 11.91 5.93
CA LEU A 163 -6.13 12.04 5.20
C LEU A 163 -7.34 11.68 6.08
N GLU A 164 -7.17 10.83 7.10
CA GLU A 164 -8.21 10.50 8.10
C GLU A 164 -8.71 11.77 8.83
N ASP A 165 -7.82 12.74 9.09
CA ASP A 165 -8.15 13.98 9.79
C ASP A 165 -9.10 14.88 8.98
N LEU A 166 -9.25 14.64 7.68
CA LEU A 166 -10.22 15.34 6.83
C LEU A 166 -11.65 14.82 7.04
N PHE A 167 -11.78 13.54 7.42
CA PHE A 167 -13.07 12.86 7.56
C PHE A 167 -13.55 12.80 9.01
N THR A 168 -12.67 13.06 9.97
CA THR A 168 -13.06 13.31 11.36
C THR A 168 -13.42 14.77 11.53
N PRO A 169 -14.70 15.11 11.77
CA PRO A 169 -15.06 16.49 12.06
C PRO A 169 -14.40 16.88 13.38
N LYS A 170 -13.32 17.67 13.31
CA LYS A 170 -12.96 18.59 14.38
C LYS A 170 -13.79 19.85 14.15
N ASP A 171 -14.41 20.37 15.21
CA ASP A 171 -15.42 21.43 15.23
C ASP A 171 -15.06 22.78 14.56
N ASP A 172 -14.01 22.88 13.75
CA ASP A 172 -13.51 24.15 13.18
C ASP A 172 -13.02 24.08 11.71
N CYS A 173 -13.30 23.02 10.95
CA CYS A 173 -12.71 22.86 9.61
C CYS A 173 -13.57 23.49 8.50
N LEU A 174 -13.09 24.63 7.95
CA LEU A 174 -13.61 25.46 6.84
C LEU A 174 -14.35 26.73 7.29
N LYS A 175 -13.62 27.67 7.92
CA LYS A 175 -14.05 29.07 7.88
C LYS A 175 -13.55 29.68 6.56
N PRO A 176 -14.44 30.37 5.81
CA PRO A 176 -14.12 30.96 4.51
C PRO A 176 -13.05 32.05 4.61
#